data_AF-A0A849FSP1-F1
#
_entry.id   AF-A0A849FSP1-F1
#
_cell.length_a   1.000
_cell.length_b   1.000
_cell.length_c   1.000
_cell.angle_alpha   90.00
_cell.angle_beta   90.00
_cell.angle_gamma   90.00
#
_symmetry.space_group_name_H-M   'P 1'
#
loop_
_entity.id
_entity.type
_entity.pdbx_description
1 polymer ?
#
loop_
_entity_poly.entity_id
_entity_poly.type
_entity_poly.pdbx_seq_one_letter_code
_entity_poly.pdbx_strand_id
1 'polypeptide(L)'
;MMPDGWTSIPFPGGPLKGANALLVFIDRALQLDPEGKPADPANMRAVAVVGLGKQEGGDAVRLYVFRIYTTDAAPDPYKNAVASDIARSTSVSGPANAGRMRKEEWTIAPDGGGAMSLSLDFTSGKRGWSSDEARPFSNTDPEFSRIYRYNQLVDLVMSAPVGKPMGGNFEFSSTIPEMSKIFDGTQELVAILDVPVYVREVYLP
;
A
#
# COMPACT_ATOMS: atom_id res chain seq x y z
N MET A 1 -14.50 2.11 7.01
CA MET A 1 -14.80 1.11 5.97
C MET A 1 -14.47 -0.30 6.47
N MET A 2 -14.81 -0.60 7.72
CA MET A 2 -14.67 -1.94 8.28
C MET A 2 -15.98 -2.70 8.02
N PRO A 3 -15.96 -4.02 7.74
CA PRO A 3 -17.19 -4.78 7.64
C PRO A 3 -17.95 -4.83 8.97
N ASP A 4 -19.25 -5.05 8.91
CA ASP A 4 -20.07 -5.28 10.09
C ASP A 4 -19.52 -6.48 10.91
N GLY A 5 -19.52 -6.33 12.23
CA GLY A 5 -18.96 -7.33 13.15
C GLY A 5 -17.42 -7.33 13.23
N TRP A 6 -16.76 -6.31 12.70
CA TRP A 6 -15.31 -6.12 12.79
C TRP A 6 -14.96 -4.72 13.27
N THR A 7 -13.94 -4.63 14.11
CA THR A 7 -13.40 -3.37 14.63
C THR A 7 -11.95 -3.18 14.21
N SER A 8 -11.55 -1.96 13.85
CA SER A 8 -10.16 -1.66 13.50
C SER A 8 -9.24 -1.81 14.70
N ILE A 9 -8.09 -2.45 14.49
CA ILE A 9 -7.02 -2.54 15.48
C ILE A 9 -5.69 -2.06 14.87
N PRO A 10 -4.77 -1.52 15.68
CA PRO A 10 -3.44 -1.21 15.19
C PRO A 10 -2.63 -2.48 14.90
N PHE A 11 -1.64 -2.39 14.02
CA PHE A 11 -0.64 -3.44 13.84
C PHE A 11 0.06 -3.72 15.19
N PRO A 12 0.14 -4.99 15.65
CA PRO A 12 0.55 -5.31 17.01
C PRO A 12 2.08 -5.27 17.23
N GLY A 13 2.87 -5.31 16.17
CA GLY A 13 4.33 -5.46 16.28
C GLY A 13 5.10 -5.07 15.02
N GLY A 14 6.42 -5.20 15.13
CA GLY A 14 7.36 -4.86 14.05
C GLY A 14 7.44 -3.36 13.74
N PRO A 15 7.99 -3.01 12.57
CA PRO A 15 8.16 -1.60 12.15
C PRO A 15 6.85 -0.82 11.99
N LEU A 16 5.73 -1.53 11.83
CA LEU A 16 4.39 -0.95 11.64
C LEU A 16 3.60 -0.83 12.95
N LYS A 17 4.16 -1.24 14.10
CA LYS A 17 3.44 -1.27 15.38
C LYS A 17 2.72 0.06 15.65
N GLY A 18 1.43 0.01 15.96
CA GLY A 18 0.64 1.20 16.25
C GLY A 18 -0.03 1.85 15.04
N ALA A 19 0.34 1.50 13.79
CA ALA A 19 -0.38 1.99 12.61
C ALA A 19 -1.78 1.36 12.52
N ASN A 20 -2.79 2.14 12.15
CA ASN A 20 -4.16 1.65 11.94
C ASN A 20 -4.51 1.46 10.45
N ALA A 21 -3.79 2.15 9.56
CA ALA A 21 -3.97 2.07 8.12
C ALA A 21 -2.60 2.08 7.43
N LEU A 22 -2.52 1.40 6.29
CA LEU A 22 -1.40 1.49 5.36
C LEU A 22 -1.92 1.98 4.01
N LEU A 23 -1.15 2.89 3.41
CA LEU A 23 -1.29 3.25 2.01
C LEU A 23 -0.21 2.54 1.22
N VAL A 24 -0.62 1.67 0.30
CA VAL A 24 0.28 0.87 -0.53
C VAL A 24 0.26 1.44 -1.94
N PHE A 25 1.27 2.24 -2.28
CA PHE A 25 1.48 2.80 -3.61
C PHE A 25 2.17 1.75 -4.50
N ILE A 26 1.54 1.41 -5.61
CA ILE A 26 1.93 0.30 -6.48
C ILE A 26 2.21 0.85 -7.87
N ASP A 27 3.43 0.66 -8.35
CA ASP A 27 3.82 0.87 -9.75
C ASP A 27 4.17 -0.50 -10.35
N ARG A 28 3.17 -1.20 -10.87
CA ARG A 28 3.35 -2.54 -11.42
C ARG A 28 3.93 -2.42 -12.82
N ALA A 29 5.18 -2.83 -12.97
CA ALA A 29 5.86 -2.85 -14.27
C ALA A 29 5.37 -3.99 -15.18
N LEU A 30 4.99 -5.14 -14.60
CA LEU A 30 4.57 -6.32 -15.34
C LEU A 30 3.62 -7.19 -14.51
N GLN A 31 2.50 -7.57 -15.11
CA GLN A 31 1.59 -8.62 -14.68
C GLN A 31 1.65 -9.75 -15.68
N LEU A 32 1.69 -10.98 -15.18
CA LEU A 32 1.60 -12.17 -16.00
C LEU A 32 0.22 -12.83 -15.84
N ASP A 33 -0.26 -13.45 -16.90
CA ASP A 33 -1.38 -14.38 -16.89
C ASP A 33 -0.93 -15.77 -16.35
N PRO A 34 -1.86 -16.72 -16.14
CA PRO A 34 -1.53 -18.06 -15.67
C PRO A 34 -0.58 -18.84 -16.59
N GLU A 35 -0.52 -18.49 -17.88
CA GLU A 35 0.38 -19.08 -18.88
C GLU A 35 1.78 -18.43 -18.89
N GLY A 36 2.02 -17.42 -18.05
CA GLY A 36 3.29 -16.70 -17.93
C GLY A 36 3.51 -15.63 -19.00
N LYS A 37 2.47 -15.24 -19.73
CA LYS A 37 2.52 -14.15 -20.72
C LYS A 37 2.11 -12.82 -20.08
N PRO A 38 2.55 -11.68 -20.61
CA PRO A 38 2.07 -10.38 -20.15
C PRO A 38 0.54 -10.29 -20.25
N ALA A 39 -0.12 -9.88 -19.16
CA ALA A 39 -1.55 -9.58 -19.16
C ALA A 39 -1.83 -8.30 -19.98
N ASP A 40 -3.11 -8.00 -20.21
CA ASP A 40 -3.56 -6.75 -20.85
C ASP A 40 -4.48 -5.96 -19.91
N PRO A 41 -4.08 -4.76 -19.43
CA PRO A 41 -2.75 -4.17 -19.58
C PRO A 41 -1.70 -4.91 -18.74
N ALA A 42 -0.45 -4.93 -19.23
CA ALA A 42 0.66 -5.59 -18.53
C ALA A 42 1.14 -4.78 -17.33
N ASN A 43 1.03 -3.45 -17.39
CA ASN A 43 1.46 -2.52 -16.37
C ASN A 43 0.27 -1.74 -15.85
N MET A 44 0.28 -1.41 -14.56
CA MET A 44 -0.78 -0.61 -13.95
C MET A 44 -0.26 0.10 -12.70
N ARG A 45 -0.92 1.19 -12.33
CA ARG A 45 -0.67 1.85 -11.05
C ARG A 45 -1.88 1.72 -10.16
N ALA A 46 -1.63 1.58 -8.87
CA ALA A 46 -2.68 1.57 -7.89
C ALA A 46 -2.25 2.15 -6.55
N VAL A 47 -3.21 2.57 -5.75
CA VAL A 47 -3.06 2.81 -4.32
C VAL A 47 -4.09 1.97 -3.59
N ALA A 48 -3.63 1.05 -2.74
CA ALA A 48 -4.51 0.27 -1.87
C ALA A 48 -4.50 0.87 -0.46
N VAL A 49 -5.68 1.02 0.13
CA VAL A 49 -5.87 1.36 1.54
C VAL A 49 -6.17 0.07 2.29
N VAL A 50 -5.31 -0.30 3.24
CA VAL A 50 -5.46 -1.55 4.00
C VAL A 50 -5.32 -1.32 5.50
N GLY A 51 -5.87 -2.21 6.31
CA GLY A 51 -5.71 -2.18 7.77
C GLY A 51 -6.18 -3.46 8.44
N LEU A 52 -5.84 -3.64 9.71
CA LEU A 52 -6.26 -4.81 10.47
C LEU A 52 -7.65 -4.60 11.07
N GLY A 53 -8.48 -5.63 10.98
CA GLY A 53 -9.74 -5.77 11.70
C GLY A 53 -9.65 -6.95 12.67
N LYS A 54 -10.22 -6.78 13.87
CA LYS A 54 -10.53 -7.86 14.81
C LYS A 54 -12.02 -8.14 14.79
N GLN A 55 -12.39 -9.42 14.77
CA GLN A 55 -13.79 -9.85 14.85
C GLN A 55 -14.38 -9.50 16.22
N GLU A 56 -15.58 -8.92 16.22
CA GLU A 56 -16.33 -8.65 17.45
C GLU A 56 -16.80 -9.95 18.09
N GLY A 57 -16.59 -10.09 19.40
CA GLY A 57 -16.95 -11.31 20.14
C GLY A 57 -16.11 -12.56 19.79
N GLY A 58 -15.09 -12.42 18.93
CA GLY A 58 -14.17 -13.50 18.54
C GLY A 58 -12.70 -13.08 18.62
N ASP A 59 -11.81 -14.00 18.22
CA ASP A 59 -10.36 -13.79 18.24
C ASP A 59 -9.73 -13.64 16.85
N ALA A 60 -10.52 -13.74 15.78
CA ALA A 60 -10.01 -13.62 14.42
C ALA A 60 -9.48 -12.21 14.15
N VAL A 61 -8.29 -12.14 13.54
CA VAL A 61 -7.69 -10.91 13.02
C VAL A 61 -7.47 -11.08 11.52
N ARG A 62 -7.93 -10.12 10.73
CA ARG A 62 -7.81 -10.13 9.26
C ARG A 62 -7.21 -8.82 8.77
N LEU A 63 -6.37 -8.90 7.74
CA LEU A 63 -5.97 -7.73 6.96
C LEU A 63 -7.06 -7.47 5.92
N TYR A 64 -7.68 -6.29 5.97
CA TYR A 64 -8.72 -5.91 5.03
C TYR A 64 -8.18 -4.93 3.99
N VAL A 65 -8.63 -5.12 2.75
CA VAL A 65 -8.51 -4.11 1.68
C VAL A 65 -9.76 -3.26 1.73
N PHE A 66 -9.61 -1.99 2.09
CA PHE A 66 -10.74 -1.06 2.23
C PHE A 66 -11.11 -0.38 0.93
N ARG A 67 -10.11 -0.05 0.12
CA ARG A 67 -10.28 0.60 -1.18
C ARG A 67 -9.05 0.38 -2.06
N ILE A 68 -9.27 0.31 -3.38
CA ILE A 68 -8.20 0.34 -4.38
C ILE A 68 -8.52 1.44 -5.37
N TYR A 69 -7.63 2.42 -5.51
CA TYR A 69 -7.61 3.34 -6.64
C TYR A 69 -6.66 2.81 -7.69
N THR A 70 -7.06 2.70 -8.95
CA THR A 70 -6.27 1.99 -9.96
C THR A 70 -6.49 2.55 -11.36
N THR A 71 -5.45 2.51 -12.19
CA THR A 71 -5.56 2.85 -13.62
C THR A 71 -6.32 1.79 -14.42
N ASP A 72 -6.48 0.58 -13.87
CA ASP A 72 -7.33 -0.48 -14.40
C ASP A 72 -8.17 -1.11 -13.28
N ALA A 73 -9.47 -0.84 -13.31
CA ALA A 73 -10.42 -1.32 -12.31
C ALA A 73 -11.13 -2.62 -12.71
N ALA A 74 -10.96 -3.12 -13.94
CA ALA A 74 -11.75 -4.26 -14.42
C ALA A 74 -11.56 -5.58 -13.63
N PRO A 75 -10.34 -5.94 -13.15
CA PRO A 75 -10.15 -7.19 -12.41
C PRO A 75 -10.83 -7.26 -11.02
N ASP A 76 -11.25 -6.12 -10.46
CA ASP A 76 -11.75 -5.85 -9.11
C ASP A 76 -12.07 -7.07 -8.21
N PRO A 77 -11.05 -7.74 -7.64
CA PRO A 77 -11.29 -8.96 -6.88
C PRO A 77 -11.95 -8.67 -5.52
N TYR A 78 -11.72 -7.48 -4.97
CA TYR A 78 -12.25 -7.11 -3.67
C TYR A 78 -13.55 -6.31 -3.77
N LYS A 79 -14.11 -6.14 -4.98
CA LYS A 79 -15.36 -5.40 -5.28
C LYS A 79 -15.35 -3.96 -4.76
N ASN A 80 -14.16 -3.36 -4.70
CA ASN A 80 -13.95 -2.04 -4.13
C ASN A 80 -12.89 -1.23 -4.91
N ALA A 81 -12.61 -1.60 -6.15
CA ALA A 81 -11.73 -0.84 -7.03
C ALA A 81 -12.46 0.38 -7.62
N VAL A 82 -11.74 1.48 -7.76
CA VAL A 82 -12.21 2.72 -8.38
C VAL A 82 -11.19 3.11 -9.45
N ALA A 83 -11.67 3.34 -10.67
CA ALA A 83 -10.87 3.85 -11.76
C ALA A 83 -10.31 5.24 -11.38
N SER A 84 -9.04 5.48 -11.69
CA SER A 84 -8.34 6.70 -11.29
C SER A 84 -7.22 7.04 -12.26
N ASP A 85 -7.06 8.34 -12.51
CA ASP A 85 -5.84 8.87 -13.11
C ASP A 85 -4.73 8.89 -12.06
N ILE A 86 -3.63 8.18 -12.34
CA ILE A 86 -2.50 8.04 -11.41
C ILE A 86 -1.19 8.47 -12.08
N ALA A 87 -0.70 9.62 -11.64
CA ALA A 87 0.60 10.14 -12.02
C ALA A 87 1.65 9.79 -10.96
N ARG A 88 2.84 9.43 -11.43
CA ARG A 88 4.02 9.21 -10.60
C ARG A 88 5.24 9.89 -11.24
N SER A 89 6.00 10.61 -10.44
CA SER A 89 7.34 11.08 -10.78
C SER A 89 8.34 10.51 -9.78
N THR A 90 9.50 10.08 -10.29
CA THR A 90 10.61 9.60 -9.45
C THR A 90 11.91 10.21 -9.93
N SER A 91 12.74 10.65 -8.98
CA SER A 91 14.10 11.09 -9.27
C SER A 91 15.09 10.40 -8.34
N VAL A 92 16.26 10.08 -8.86
CA VAL A 92 17.34 9.43 -8.12
C VAL A 92 18.63 10.19 -8.39
N SER A 93 19.33 10.58 -7.34
CA SER A 93 20.60 11.30 -7.43
C SER A 93 21.60 10.81 -6.40
N GLY A 94 22.89 11.06 -6.68
CA GLY A 94 24.01 10.65 -5.83
C GLY A 94 24.76 9.44 -6.40
N PRO A 95 25.92 9.10 -5.80
CA PRO A 95 26.80 8.06 -6.31
C PRO A 95 26.17 6.66 -6.13
N ALA A 96 26.39 5.77 -7.10
CA ALA A 96 25.76 4.44 -7.13
C ALA A 96 26.08 3.55 -5.92
N ASN A 97 27.29 3.72 -5.36
CA ASN A 97 27.83 2.92 -4.26
C ASN A 97 27.67 3.57 -2.88
N ALA A 98 26.93 4.68 -2.77
CA ALA A 98 26.54 5.26 -1.49
C ALA A 98 25.01 5.29 -1.35
N GLY A 99 24.51 5.83 -0.23
CA GLY A 99 23.10 6.15 -0.10
C GLY A 99 22.67 7.10 -1.23
N ARG A 100 21.65 6.71 -2.00
CA ARG A 100 21.11 7.52 -3.09
C ARG A 100 19.89 8.29 -2.59
N MET A 101 19.86 9.58 -2.87
CA MET A 101 18.67 10.38 -2.62
C MET A 101 17.61 10.02 -3.65
N ARG A 102 16.41 9.75 -3.17
CA ARG A 102 15.22 9.45 -3.97
C ARG A 102 14.17 10.51 -3.67
N LYS A 103 13.48 10.98 -4.69
CA LYS A 103 12.22 11.73 -4.54
C LYS A 103 11.12 10.98 -5.26
N GLU A 104 9.97 10.88 -4.62
CA GLU A 104 8.76 10.23 -5.11
C GLU A 104 7.60 11.22 -4.99
N GLU A 105 6.92 11.46 -6.10
CA GLU A 105 5.72 12.27 -6.15
C GLU A 105 4.61 11.43 -6.78
N TRP A 106 3.46 11.38 -6.10
CA TRP A 106 2.28 10.68 -6.58
C TRP A 106 1.06 11.59 -6.53
N THR A 107 0.22 11.51 -7.56
CA THR A 107 -1.10 12.14 -7.60
C THR A 107 -2.11 11.12 -8.10
N ILE A 108 -3.20 10.97 -7.36
CA ILE A 108 -4.30 10.04 -7.63
C ILE A 108 -5.58 10.85 -7.70
N ALA A 109 -6.23 10.84 -8.86
CA ALA A 109 -7.51 11.50 -9.09
C ALA A 109 -8.55 10.44 -9.47
N PRO A 110 -9.39 9.98 -8.53
CA PRO A 110 -10.45 9.02 -8.84
C PRO A 110 -11.60 9.67 -9.61
N ASP A 111 -12.30 8.88 -10.43
CA ASP A 111 -13.48 9.34 -11.19
C ASP A 111 -14.59 9.92 -10.30
N GLY A 112 -14.62 9.52 -9.02
CA GLY A 112 -15.54 10.03 -8.00
C GLY A 112 -15.20 11.42 -7.43
N GLY A 113 -14.10 12.04 -7.88
CA GLY A 113 -13.68 13.39 -7.50
C GLY A 113 -12.76 13.47 -6.28
N GLY A 114 -12.19 14.66 -6.09
CA GLY A 114 -11.10 14.90 -5.15
C GLY A 114 -9.75 14.37 -5.66
N ALA A 115 -8.73 14.41 -4.82
CA ALA A 115 -7.40 13.88 -5.13
C ALA A 115 -6.65 13.45 -3.87
N MET A 116 -5.72 12.51 -4.03
CA MET A 116 -4.72 12.13 -3.04
C MET A 116 -3.33 12.44 -3.58
N SER A 117 -2.48 13.04 -2.75
CA SER A 117 -1.13 13.42 -3.12
C SER A 117 -0.11 12.96 -2.06
N LEU A 118 1.02 12.45 -2.54
CA LEU A 118 2.18 12.09 -1.71
C LEU A 118 3.41 12.75 -2.33
N SER A 119 4.18 13.45 -1.49
CA SER A 119 5.54 13.89 -1.80
C SER A 119 6.48 13.36 -0.72
N LEU A 120 7.53 12.66 -1.14
CA LEU A 120 8.47 12.02 -0.25
C LEU A 120 9.87 12.13 -0.82
N ASP A 121 10.82 12.64 -0.04
CA ASP A 121 12.23 12.47 -0.30
C ASP A 121 12.93 11.71 0.81
N PHE A 122 13.88 10.86 0.43
CA PHE A 122 14.64 10.06 1.38
C PHE A 122 15.96 9.62 0.78
N THR A 123 16.91 9.27 1.64
CA THR A 123 18.11 8.56 1.21
C THR A 123 17.88 7.07 1.35
N SER A 124 17.98 6.33 0.25
CA SER A 124 17.90 4.87 0.29
C SER A 124 19.01 4.32 1.19
N GLY A 125 18.62 3.56 2.21
CA GLY A 125 19.49 2.85 3.11
C GLY A 125 19.85 1.45 2.62
N LYS A 126 20.03 0.53 3.57
CA LYS A 126 20.42 -0.85 3.32
C LYS A 126 19.18 -1.70 3.02
N ARG A 127 18.98 -1.97 1.73
CA ARG A 127 17.94 -2.90 1.27
C ARG A 127 18.25 -4.34 1.66
N GLY A 128 17.22 -5.09 2.01
CA GLY A 128 17.28 -6.53 2.28
C GLY A 128 16.22 -7.29 1.50
N TRP A 129 16.52 -8.53 1.13
CA TRP A 129 15.50 -9.44 0.62
C TRP A 129 14.65 -9.97 1.77
N SER A 130 13.36 -10.07 1.54
CA SER A 130 12.42 -10.76 2.42
C SER A 130 11.41 -11.54 1.59
N SER A 131 10.92 -12.63 2.17
CA SER A 131 9.92 -13.53 1.60
C SER A 131 8.83 -13.72 2.64
N ASP A 132 7.57 -13.59 2.24
CA ASP A 132 6.45 -13.75 3.16
C ASP A 132 5.15 -14.09 2.42
N GLU A 133 4.10 -14.38 3.17
CA GLU A 133 2.75 -14.60 2.68
C GLU A 133 1.77 -13.60 3.33
N ALA A 134 0.92 -12.97 2.53
CA ALA A 134 -0.20 -12.17 3.02
C ALA A 134 -1.53 -12.79 2.58
N ARG A 135 -2.53 -12.69 3.46
CA ARG A 135 -3.91 -13.11 3.19
C ARG A 135 -4.90 -11.95 3.39
N PRO A 136 -4.92 -10.96 2.47
CA PRO A 136 -5.88 -9.87 2.53
C PRO A 136 -7.31 -10.32 2.17
N PHE A 137 -8.28 -9.76 2.89
CA PHE A 137 -9.73 -9.98 2.73
C PHE A 137 -10.41 -8.74 2.13
N SER A 138 -11.51 -8.94 1.40
CA SER A 138 -12.35 -7.83 0.93
C SER A 138 -13.11 -7.24 2.11
N ASN A 139 -13.26 -5.91 2.16
CA ASN A 139 -14.14 -5.29 3.14
C ASN A 139 -15.62 -5.28 2.71
N THR A 140 -15.93 -5.50 1.43
CA THR A 140 -17.31 -5.58 0.92
C THR A 140 -17.84 -7.00 0.91
N ASP A 141 -16.94 -7.98 0.85
CA ASP A 141 -17.22 -9.42 0.90
C ASP A 141 -16.23 -10.07 1.89
N PRO A 142 -16.51 -10.01 3.21
CA PRO A 142 -15.52 -10.35 4.25
C PRO A 142 -15.02 -11.79 4.23
N GLU A 143 -15.71 -12.68 3.52
CA GLU A 143 -15.34 -14.08 3.35
C GLU A 143 -14.43 -14.30 2.12
N PHE A 144 -14.39 -13.36 1.18
CA PHE A 144 -13.47 -13.40 0.05
C PHE A 144 -12.06 -12.97 0.47
N SER A 145 -11.05 -13.77 0.08
CA SER A 145 -9.64 -13.44 0.26
C SER A 145 -8.79 -13.91 -0.92
N ARG A 146 -7.57 -13.39 -0.99
CA ARG A 146 -6.50 -13.90 -1.85
C ARG A 146 -5.30 -14.31 -1.01
N ILE A 147 -4.51 -15.24 -1.52
CA ILE A 147 -3.20 -15.58 -0.96
C ILE A 147 -2.13 -14.94 -1.83
N TYR A 148 -1.27 -14.15 -1.21
CA TYR A 148 -0.17 -13.45 -1.84
C TYR A 148 1.14 -13.98 -1.30
N ARG A 149 1.85 -14.78 -2.08
CA ARG A 149 3.22 -15.19 -1.77
C ARG A 149 4.17 -14.28 -2.52
N TYR A 150 5.08 -13.64 -1.80
CA TYR A 150 5.94 -12.64 -2.41
C TYR A 150 7.37 -12.69 -1.94
N ASN A 151 8.25 -12.28 -2.85
CA ASN A 151 9.63 -11.94 -2.60
C ASN A 151 9.79 -10.44 -2.87
N GLN A 152 10.41 -9.73 -1.93
CA GLN A 152 10.59 -8.29 -2.05
C GLN A 152 11.96 -7.84 -1.61
N LEU A 153 12.50 -6.87 -2.33
CA LEU A 153 13.63 -6.06 -1.89
C LEU A 153 13.07 -4.86 -1.15
N VAL A 154 13.36 -4.73 0.14
CA VAL A 154 12.76 -3.70 1.00
C VAL A 154 13.82 -2.93 1.77
N ASP A 155 13.60 -1.64 1.95
CA ASP A 155 14.31 -0.78 2.89
C ASP A 155 13.31 -0.09 3.82
N LEU A 156 13.55 -0.19 5.12
CA LEU A 156 12.74 0.51 6.11
C LEU A 156 13.23 1.95 6.19
N VAL A 157 12.61 2.89 5.50
CA VAL A 157 13.08 4.29 5.45
C VAL A 157 12.90 5.00 6.79
N MET A 158 11.77 4.78 7.44
CA MET A 158 11.39 5.41 8.71
C MET A 158 10.52 4.44 9.52
N SER A 159 10.65 4.45 10.84
CA SER A 159 9.71 3.79 11.75
C SER A 159 9.87 4.32 13.17
N ALA A 160 8.83 4.98 13.67
CA ALA A 160 8.78 5.44 15.06
C ALA A 160 8.89 4.29 16.08
N PRO A 161 8.20 3.14 15.91
CA PRO A 161 8.27 2.03 16.86
C PRO A 161 9.66 1.44 17.11
N VAL A 162 10.56 1.51 16.12
CA VAL A 162 11.94 1.00 16.25
C VAL A 162 12.97 2.14 16.38
N GLY A 163 12.50 3.39 16.55
CA GLY A 163 13.36 4.56 16.73
C GLY A 163 14.18 4.93 15.49
N LYS A 164 13.74 4.54 14.28
CA LYS A 164 14.39 4.94 13.03
C LYS A 164 13.75 6.23 12.50
N PRO A 165 14.43 7.39 12.60
CA PRO A 165 13.88 8.66 12.13
C PRO A 165 13.78 8.67 10.60
N MET A 166 12.94 9.57 10.08
CA MET A 166 12.94 9.90 8.68
C MET A 166 14.20 10.71 8.33
N GLY A 167 14.82 10.40 7.19
CA GLY A 167 15.70 11.34 6.51
C GLY A 167 14.96 11.93 5.32
N GLY A 168 14.82 13.25 5.24
CA GLY A 168 14.12 13.96 4.16
C GLY A 168 12.75 14.53 4.56
N ASN A 169 11.93 14.90 3.57
CA ASN A 169 10.59 15.45 3.76
C ASN A 169 9.49 14.45 3.39
N PHE A 170 8.37 14.49 4.12
CA PHE A 170 7.15 13.75 3.83
C PHE A 170 5.96 14.70 3.89
N GLU A 171 5.17 14.70 2.82
CA GLU A 171 3.89 15.39 2.76
C GLU A 171 2.86 14.44 2.17
N PHE A 172 1.71 14.35 2.83
CA PHE A 172 0.57 13.59 2.37
C PHE A 172 -0.70 14.40 2.56
N SER A 173 -1.59 14.36 1.57
CA SER A 173 -2.91 14.96 1.68
C SER A 173 -3.94 14.17 0.87
N SER A 174 -5.19 14.28 1.29
CA SER A 174 -6.34 13.70 0.58
C SER A 174 -7.52 14.65 0.68
N THR A 175 -8.14 14.92 -0.47
CA THR A 175 -9.42 15.63 -0.59
C THR A 175 -10.54 14.71 -1.11
N ILE A 176 -10.24 13.41 -1.28
CA ILE A 176 -11.21 12.42 -1.73
C ILE A 176 -12.31 12.28 -0.65
N PRO A 177 -13.60 12.57 -0.97
CA PRO A 177 -14.65 12.67 0.04
C PRO A 177 -14.81 11.42 0.91
N GLU A 178 -14.71 10.23 0.32
CA GLU A 178 -14.85 8.96 1.04
C GLU A 178 -13.69 8.67 2.00
N MET A 179 -12.54 9.31 1.79
CA MET A 179 -11.35 9.17 2.62
C MET A 179 -11.28 10.17 3.76
N SER A 180 -12.18 11.17 3.80
CA SER A 180 -12.19 12.22 4.83
C SER A 180 -12.32 11.70 6.27
N LYS A 181 -12.86 10.50 6.46
CA LYS A 181 -12.96 9.85 7.78
C LYS A 181 -11.66 9.19 8.26
N ILE A 182 -10.69 8.99 7.36
CA ILE A 182 -9.40 8.35 7.65
C ILE A 182 -8.27 9.37 7.54
N PHE A 183 -8.37 10.29 6.59
CA PHE A 183 -7.40 11.33 6.25
C PHE A 183 -8.04 12.71 6.34
N ASP A 184 -8.12 13.25 7.56
CA ASP A 184 -8.62 14.59 7.90
C ASP A 184 -7.50 15.58 8.29
N GLY A 185 -6.24 15.16 8.23
CA GLY A 185 -5.07 15.96 8.59
C GLY A 185 -4.55 15.74 10.01
N THR A 186 -5.22 14.95 10.86
CA THR A 186 -4.72 14.62 12.22
C THR A 186 -3.90 13.34 12.28
N GLN A 187 -3.56 12.74 11.14
CA GLN A 187 -2.87 11.47 11.08
C GLN A 187 -1.40 11.62 11.48
N GLU A 188 -0.88 10.62 12.17
CA GLU A 188 0.54 10.51 12.47
C GLU A 188 1.20 9.50 11.52
N LEU A 189 2.34 9.89 10.93
CA LEU A 189 3.15 8.96 10.15
C LEU A 189 3.87 7.98 11.09
N VAL A 190 3.61 6.68 10.93
CA VAL A 190 4.22 5.63 11.77
C VAL A 190 5.50 5.06 11.15
N ALA A 191 5.46 4.76 9.85
CA ALA A 191 6.55 4.11 9.14
C ALA A 191 6.48 4.33 7.63
N ILE A 192 7.63 4.22 6.97
CA ILE A 192 7.77 4.22 5.50
C ILE A 192 8.64 3.03 5.10
N LEU A 193 8.15 2.22 4.17
CA LEU A 193 8.91 1.15 3.53
C LEU A 193 9.10 1.45 2.04
N ASP A 194 10.34 1.43 1.57
CA ASP A 194 10.69 1.49 0.14
C ASP A 194 10.80 0.07 -0.41
N VAL A 195 9.94 -0.29 -1.37
CA VAL A 195 9.90 -1.62 -1.99
C VAL A 195 10.15 -1.49 -3.50
N PRO A 196 11.41 -1.31 -3.95
CA PRO A 196 11.74 -1.15 -5.37
C PRO A 196 11.52 -2.41 -6.22
N VAL A 197 11.53 -3.59 -5.60
CA VAL A 197 11.30 -4.87 -6.30
C VAL A 197 10.30 -5.68 -5.48
N TYR A 198 9.21 -6.06 -6.13
CA TYR A 198 8.15 -6.88 -5.55
C TYR A 198 7.70 -7.91 -6.58
N VAL A 199 7.98 -9.18 -6.33
CA VAL A 199 7.55 -10.30 -7.17
C VAL A 199 6.53 -11.09 -6.36
N ARG A 200 5.35 -11.31 -6.93
CA ARG A 200 4.24 -11.96 -6.24
C ARG A 200 3.52 -12.96 -7.11
N GLU A 201 3.19 -14.09 -6.50
CA GLU A 201 2.22 -15.06 -7.02
C GLU A 201 0.89 -14.89 -6.28
N VAL A 202 -0.21 -15.03 -7.02
CA VAL A 202 -1.57 -14.81 -6.52
C VAL A 202 -2.36 -16.11 -6.62
N TYR A 203 -2.94 -16.52 -5.50
CA TYR A 203 -3.80 -17.70 -5.43
C TYR A 203 -5.15 -17.35 -4.82
N LEU A 204 -6.15 -18.17 -5.15
CA LEU A 204 -7.38 -18.26 -4.37
C LEU A 204 -7.16 -19.25 -3.21
N PRO A 205 -7.93 -19.13 -2.11
CA PRO A 205 -7.87 -20.04 -0.97
C PRO A 205 -8.05 -21.52 -1.33
#